data_AF-A0A0A0CXN7-F1
#
_entry.id   AF-A0A0A0CXN7-F1
#
_cell.length_a   1.000
_cell.length_b   1.000
_cell.length_c   1.000
_cell.angle_alpha   90.00
_cell.angle_beta   90.00
_cell.angle_gamma   90.00
#
_symmetry.space_group_name_H-M   'P 1'
#
loop_
_entity.id
_entity.type
_entity.pdbx_description
1 polymer ?
#
loop_
_entity_poly.entity_id
_entity_poly.type
_entity_poly.pdbx_seq_one_letter_code
_entity_poly.pdbx_strand_id
1 'polypeptide(L)' 'MDIICVNGPINAGKSTVARRLAGLLPGAAFVEGDDHDAPEGADLCTIIAAALVRIEALIAAAAGTLVIAYPMRPQDHAR' A
#
# COMPACT_ATOMS: atom_id res chain seq x y z
N MET A 1 2.85 3.95 -16.64
CA MET A 1 2.71 3.30 -15.33
C MET A 1 2.01 4.30 -14.45
N ASP A 2 0.78 3.99 -14.06
CA ASP A 2 -0.02 4.87 -13.21
C ASP A 2 0.01 4.38 -11.76
N ILE A 3 -0.27 5.30 -10.83
CA ILE A 3 -0.39 5.00 -9.41
C ILE A 3 -1.80 5.39 -8.98
N ILE A 4 -2.57 4.41 -8.51
CA ILE A 4 -3.91 4.62 -7.97
C ILE A 4 -3.85 4.48 -6.46
N CYS A 5 -4.08 5.58 -5.78
CA CYS A 5 -4.12 5.66 -4.33
C CYS A 5 -5.56 5.50 -3.83
N VAL A 6 -5.83 4.44 -3.06
CA VAL A 6 -7.11 4.17 -2.40
C VAL A 6 -6.93 4.41 -0.90
N ASN A 7 -7.30 5.62 -0.45
CA ASN A 7 -7.15 6.03 0.93
C ASN A 7 -8.49 6.16 1.67
N GLY A 8 -8.44 6.37 2.97
CA GLY A 8 -9.61 6.50 3.84
C GLY A 8 -9.36 5.99 5.26
N PRO A 9 -10.37 6.08 6.15
CA PRO A 9 -10.26 5.63 7.53
C PRO A 9 -9.89 4.15 7.67
N ILE A 10 -9.39 3.76 8.85
CA ILE A 10 -9.22 2.34 9.21
C ILE A 10 -10.57 1.63 9.09
N ASN A 11 -10.57 0.38 8.60
CA ASN A 11 -11.76 -0.44 8.35
C ASN A 11 -12.76 0.11 7.31
N ALA A 12 -12.40 1.12 6.51
CA ALA A 12 -13.27 1.65 5.44
C ALA A 12 -13.34 0.77 4.15
N GLY A 13 -12.82 -0.46 4.18
CA GLY A 13 -12.87 -1.37 3.02
C GLY A 13 -11.82 -1.13 1.92
N LYS A 14 -10.83 -0.26 2.15
CA LYS A 14 -9.79 0.14 1.18
C LYS A 14 -9.06 -1.04 0.55
N SER A 15 -8.49 -1.93 1.37
CA SER A 15 -7.75 -3.10 0.89
C SER A 15 -8.62 -4.02 0.04
N THR A 16 -9.91 -4.16 0.40
CA THR A 16 -10.88 -4.95 -0.37
C THR A 16 -11.13 -4.34 -1.75
N VAL A 17 -11.42 -3.03 -1.80
CA VAL A 17 -11.68 -2.30 -3.05
C VAL A 17 -10.43 -2.25 -3.94
N ALA A 18 -9.29 -1.89 -3.37
CA ALA A 18 -8.01 -1.78 -4.07
C ALA A 18 -7.56 -3.12 -4.66
N ARG A 19 -7.67 -4.21 -3.90
CA ARG A 19 -7.37 -5.56 -4.39
C ARG A 19 -8.28 -5.97 -5.55
N ARG A 20 -9.58 -5.66 -5.46
CA ARG A 20 -10.52 -5.93 -6.55
C ARG A 20 -10.21 -5.09 -7.79
N LEU A 21 -9.87 -3.81 -7.61
CA LEU A 21 -9.49 -2.90 -8.70
C LEU A 21 -8.22 -3.39 -9.42
N ALA A 22 -7.18 -3.77 -8.68
CA ALA A 22 -5.96 -4.34 -9.26
C ALA A 22 -6.26 -5.58 -10.11
N GLY A 23 -7.16 -6.47 -9.65
CA GLY A 23 -7.58 -7.65 -10.42
C GLY A 23 -8.40 -7.35 -11.69
N LEU A 24 -8.89 -6.12 -11.88
CA LEU A 24 -9.62 -5.71 -13.09
C LEU A 24 -8.72 -4.99 -14.11
N LEU A 25 -7.57 -4.47 -13.67
CA LEU A 25 -6.65 -3.70 -14.50
C LEU A 25 -5.55 -4.62 -15.06
N PRO A 26 -5.33 -4.64 -16.40
CA PRO A 26 -4.31 -5.48 -17.00
C PRO A 26 -2.92 -5.21 -16.43
N GLY A 27 -2.27 -6.24 -15.89
CA GLY A 27 -0.90 -6.16 -15.36
C GLY A 27 -0.75 -5.29 -14.10
N ALA A 28 -1.85 -4.88 -13.46
CA ALA A 28 -1.78 -4.11 -12.24
C ALA A 28 -1.40 -4.98 -11.03
N ALA A 29 -0.67 -4.38 -10.09
CA ALA A 29 -0.32 -4.99 -8.82
C ALA A 29 -0.95 -4.22 -7.66
N PHE A 30 -1.39 -4.97 -6.64
CA PHE A 30 -1.91 -4.42 -5.40
C PHE A 30 -0.78 -4.24 -4.39
N VAL A 31 -0.75 -3.10 -3.71
CA VAL A 31 0.18 -2.79 -2.62
C VAL A 31 -0.64 -2.45 -1.38
N GLU A 32 -0.39 -3.20 -0.31
CA GLU A 32 -0.87 -2.84 1.02
C GLU A 32 0.14 -1.89 1.66
N GLY A 33 -0.28 -0.65 1.91
CA GLY A 33 0.61 0.45 2.29
C GLY A 33 0.90 0.52 3.79
N ASP A 34 0.11 -0.14 4.63
CA ASP A 34 0.39 -0.29 6.06
C ASP A 34 1.25 -1.53 6.39
N ASP A 35 1.48 -2.41 5.40
CA ASP A 35 2.33 -3.56 5.52
C ASP A 35 3.81 -3.21 5.30
N HIS A 36 4.66 -3.71 6.18
CA HIS A 36 6.09 -3.42 6.28
C HIS A 36 6.98 -4.67 6.22
N ASP A 37 6.41 -5.87 6.27
CA ASP A 37 7.14 -7.16 6.24
C ASP A 37 8.29 -7.28 7.28
N ALA A 38 8.17 -6.50 8.37
CA ALA A 38 9.16 -6.52 9.45
C ALA A 38 8.76 -7.57 10.50
N PRO A 39 9.74 -8.17 11.20
CA PRO A 39 9.45 -9.08 12.31
C PRO A 39 8.55 -8.45 13.37
N GLU A 40 7.74 -9.29 14.03
CA GLU A 40 6.92 -8.84 15.14
C GLU A 40 7.80 -8.26 16.27
N GLY A 41 7.43 -7.08 16.77
CA GLY A 41 8.19 -6.37 17.81
C GLY A 41 9.45 -5.64 17.33
N ALA A 42 9.68 -5.56 16.01
CA ALA A 42 10.78 -4.77 15.45
C ALA A 42 10.69 -3.28 15.85
N ASP A 43 11.85 -2.64 16.01
CA ASP A 43 11.90 -1.20 16.26
C ASP A 43 11.50 -0.39 15.03
N LEU A 44 11.22 0.90 15.23
CA LEU A 44 10.74 1.79 14.16
C LEU A 44 11.73 1.89 13.00
N CYS A 45 13.04 1.94 13.26
CA CYS A 45 14.06 2.01 12.21
C CYS A 45 14.03 0.76 11.33
N THR A 46 13.89 -0.41 11.94
CA THR A 46 13.79 -1.70 11.26
C THR A 46 12.50 -1.80 10.46
N ILE A 47 11.37 -1.36 11.01
CA ILE A 47 10.08 -1.29 10.31
C ILE A 47 10.20 -0.42 9.06
N ILE A 48 10.77 0.78 9.19
CA ILE A 48 10.96 1.71 8.07
C ILE A 48 11.86 1.10 7.00
N ALA A 49 12.98 0.50 7.39
CA ALA A 49 13.91 -0.12 6.45
C ALA A 49 13.27 -1.29 5.68
N ALA A 50 12.54 -2.17 6.38
CA ALA A 50 11.84 -3.29 5.77
C ALA A 50 10.73 -2.82 4.81
N ALA A 51 9.95 -1.82 5.22
CA ALA A 51 8.92 -1.22 4.36
C ALA A 51 9.52 -0.64 3.07
N LEU A 52 10.66 0.08 3.17
CA LEU A 52 11.35 0.63 2.01
C LEU A 52 11.82 -0.45 1.04
N VAL A 53 12.51 -1.49 1.53
CA VAL A 53 12.98 -2.61 0.70
C VAL A 53 11.82 -3.29 -0.02
N ARG A 54 10.72 -3.53 0.70
CA ARG A 54 9.51 -4.13 0.12
C ARG A 54 8.90 -3.25 -0.97
N ILE A 55 8.75 -1.95 -0.73
CA ILE A 55 8.20 -0.99 -1.71
C ILE A 55 9.10 -0.93 -2.96
N GLU A 56 10.41 -0.86 -2.78
CA GLU A 56 11.37 -0.86 -3.90
C GLU A 56 11.25 -2.13 -4.74
N ALA A 57 11.14 -3.30 -4.11
CA ALA A 57 10.94 -4.57 -4.80
C ALA A 57 9.61 -4.60 -5.58
N LEU A 58 8.52 -4.09 -5.00
CA LEU A 58 7.21 -4.01 -5.67
C LEU A 58 7.26 -3.08 -6.88
N ILE A 59 7.95 -1.94 -6.77
CA ILE A 59 8.15 -1.00 -7.89
C ILE A 59 8.99 -1.65 -9.00
N ALA A 60 10.10 -2.31 -8.64
CA ALA A 60 10.98 -2.97 -9.59
C ALA A 60 10.28 -4.14 -10.34
N ALA A 61 9.37 -4.84 -9.66
CA ALA A 61 8.59 -5.94 -10.23
C ALA A 61 7.33 -5.48 -10.99
N ALA A 62 6.97 -4.20 -10.93
CA ALA A 62 5.73 -3.70 -11.51
C ALA A 62 5.79 -3.74 -13.05
N ALA A 63 4.85 -4.48 -13.65
CA ALA A 63 4.65 -4.52 -15.11
C ALA A 63 3.53 -3.58 -15.60
N GLY A 64 2.80 -2.95 -14.66
CA GLY A 64 1.62 -2.14 -14.95
C GLY A 64 1.28 -1.17 -13.82
N THR A 65 0.01 -0.86 -13.62
CA THR A 65 -0.47 0.10 -12.61
C THR A 65 -0.25 -0.43 -11.19
N LEU A 66 0.22 0.42 -10.28
CA LEU A 66 0.24 0.12 -8.85
C LEU A 66 -1.03 0.66 -8.19
N VAL A 67 -1.81 -0.23 -7.56
CA VAL A 67 -2.99 0.13 -6.78
C VAL A 67 -2.64 0.01 -5.31
N ILE A 68 -2.55 1.14 -4.62
CA ILE A 68 -2.04 1.24 -3.26
C ILE A 68 -3.18 1.54 -2.31
N ALA A 69 -3.46 0.66 -1.35
CA ALA A 69 -4.33 0.97 -0.23
C ALA A 69 -3.50 1.46 0.95
N TYR A 70 -3.89 2.58 1.59
CA TYR A 70 -3.21 3.04 2.80
C TYR A 70 -4.18 3.82 3.72
N PRO A 71 -3.98 3.80 5.04
CA PRO A 71 -4.82 4.57 5.97
C PRO A 71 -4.57 6.07 5.81
N MET A 72 -5.66 6.86 5.78
CA MET A 72 -5.54 8.30 6.04
C MET A 72 -5.25 8.52 7.52
N ARG A 73 -4.36 9.47 7.83
CA ARG A 73 -4.19 9.90 9.21
C ARG A 73 -5.45 10.67 9.63
N PRO A 74 -5.81 10.67 10.92
CA PRO A 74 -6.93 11.47 11.42
C PRO A 74 -6.84 12.95 11.02
N GLN A 75 -5.62 13.47 10.93
CA GLN A 75 -5.31 14.85 10.52
C GLN A 75 -5.64 15.11 9.05
N ASP A 76 -5.52 14.11 8.18
CA ASP A 76 -5.77 14.24 6.74
C ASP A 76 -7.28 14.30 6.41
N HIS A 77 -8.15 13.99 7.38
CA HIS A 77 -9.62 14.08 7.27
C HIS A 77 -10.18 15.37 7.90
N ALA A 78 -9.38 16.15 8.63
CA ALA A 78 -9.83 17.42 9.18
C ALA A 78 -9.99 18.44 8.04
N ARG A 79 -11.23 18.84 7.77
CA ARG A 79 -11.58 19.86 6.78
C ARG A 79 -11.24 21.26 7.25
#